data_AF-A0A351HE81-F1
#
_entry.id   AF-A0A351HE81-F1
#
_cell.length_a   1.000
_cell.length_b   1.000
_cell.length_c   1.000
_cell.angle_alpha   90.00
_cell.angle_beta   90.00
_cell.angle_gamma   90.00
#
_symmetry.space_group_name_H-M   'P 1'
#
loop_
_entity.id
_entity.type
_entity.pdbx_description
1 polymer ?
#
loop_
_entity_poly.entity_id
_entity_poly.type
_entity_poly.pdbx_seq_one_letter_code
_entity_poly.pdbx_strand_id
1 'polypeptide(L)' 'MTKLRRISAILWLTVIAAIHTAATTGYSANEYDVVVYGGTPGGITASISAAREGASVILLEQTRHVGGLTTSG' A
#
# COMPACT_ATOMS: atom_id res chain seq x y z
N MET A 1 -21.69 44.61 -1.79
CA MET A 1 -21.99 43.17 -1.58
C MET A 1 -20.99 42.22 -2.25
N THR A 2 -20.15 42.66 -3.19
CA THR A 2 -19.17 41.80 -3.90
C THR A 2 -17.90 41.51 -3.10
N LYS A 3 -17.41 42.45 -2.27
CA LYS A 3 -16.21 42.25 -1.43
C LYS A 3 -16.40 41.14 -0.38
N LEU A 4 -17.56 41.06 0.25
CA LEU A 4 -17.86 40.07 1.31
C LEU A 4 -17.93 38.64 0.75
N ARG A 5 -18.46 38.48 -0.48
CA ARG A 5 -18.52 37.20 -1.19
C ARG A 5 -17.13 36.70 -1.60
N ARG A 6 -16.20 37.62 -1.93
CA ARG A 6 -14.80 37.29 -2.28
C ARG A 6 -13.99 36.82 -1.06
N ILE A 7 -14.18 37.45 0.10
CA ILE A 7 -13.50 37.05 1.35
C ILE A 7 -13.96 35.67 1.80
N SER A 8 -15.27 35.41 1.76
CA SER A 8 -15.82 34.09 2.10
C SER A 8 -15.30 32.99 1.15
N ALA A 9 -15.24 33.25 -0.16
CA ALA A 9 -14.73 32.28 -1.13
C ALA A 9 -13.24 31.92 -0.92
N ILE A 10 -12.40 32.89 -0.55
CA ILE A 10 -10.97 32.65 -0.26
C ILE A 10 -10.82 31.82 1.02
N LEU A 11 -11.63 32.09 2.05
CA LEU A 11 -11.69 31.29 3.27
C LEU A 11 -12.09 29.83 2.97
N TRP A 12 -13.10 29.61 2.14
CA TRP A 12 -13.49 28.27 1.72
C TRP A 12 -12.39 27.57 0.91
N LEU A 13 -11.75 28.28 -0.03
CA LEU A 13 -10.67 27.72 -0.85
C LEU A 13 -9.47 27.28 0.00
N THR A 14 -9.08 28.11 0.98
CA THR A 14 -7.95 27.82 1.87
C THR A 14 -8.24 26.64 2.81
N VAL A 15 -9.48 26.53 3.33
CA VAL A 15 -9.91 25.37 4.13
C VAL A 15 -9.89 24.09 3.31
N ILE A 16 -10.40 24.10 2.08
CA ILE A 16 -10.43 22.92 1.20
C ILE A 16 -9.00 22.45 0.85
N ALA A 17 -8.10 23.39 0.58
CA ALA A 17 -6.69 23.08 0.30
C ALA A 17 -5.99 22.44 1.51
N ALA A 18 -6.24 22.94 2.73
CA ALA A 18 -5.66 22.38 3.95
C ALA A 18 -6.13 20.93 4.21
N ILE A 19 -7.40 20.63 3.94
CA ILE A 19 -7.96 19.26 4.06
C ILE A 19 -7.29 18.30 3.07
N HIS A 20 -7.00 18.73 1.84
CA HIS A 20 -6.34 17.89 0.84
C HIS A 20 -4.89 17.56 1.23
N THR A 21 -4.14 18.52 1.77
CA THR A 21 -2.74 18.28 2.19
C THR A 21 -2.65 17.31 3.37
N ALA A 22 -3.60 17.35 4.31
CA ALA A 22 -3.62 16.41 5.43
C ALA A 22 -3.95 14.96 5.01
N ALA A 23 -4.71 14.78 3.92
CA ALA A 23 -5.14 13.46 3.46
C ALA A 23 -4.02 12.65 2.76
N THR A 24 -2.96 13.30 2.29
CA THR A 24 -1.89 12.62 1.53
C THR A 24 -0.73 12.12 2.40
N THR A 25 -0.64 12.53 3.66
CA THR A 25 0.50 12.22 4.54
C THR A 25 0.46 10.79 5.12
N GLY A 26 -0.64 10.06 4.94
CA GLY A 26 -0.87 8.75 5.58
C GLY A 26 -0.49 7.50 4.78
N TYR A 27 -0.13 7.63 3.50
CA TYR A 27 0.13 6.46 2.64
C TYR A 27 1.63 6.26 2.43
N SER A 28 2.28 5.61 3.40
CA SER A 28 3.62 5.05 3.19
C SER A 28 3.45 3.70 2.52
N ALA A 29 3.70 3.63 1.21
CA ALA A 29 3.83 2.35 0.54
C ALA A 29 5.09 1.68 1.09
N ASN A 30 4.95 0.52 1.71
CA ASN A 30 6.11 -0.27 2.10
C ASN A 30 6.87 -0.66 0.83
N GLU A 31 8.14 -0.27 0.76
CA GLU A 31 9.04 -0.66 -0.33
C GLU A 31 9.57 -2.08 -0.07
N TYR A 32 9.58 -2.91 -1.12
CA TYR A 32 10.13 -4.25 -1.10
C TYR A 32 10.95 -4.48 -2.37
N ASP A 33 12.09 -5.13 -2.25
CA ASP A 33 12.95 -5.50 -3.37
C ASP A 33 12.33 -6.61 -4.22
N VAL A 34 11.59 -7.53 -3.58
CA VAL A 34 10.92 -8.66 -4.26
C VAL A 34 9.48 -8.82 -3.76
N VAL A 35 8.55 -8.86 -4.71
CA VAL A 35 7.14 -9.17 -4.47
C VAL A 35 6.83 -10.52 -5.09
N VAL A 36 6.48 -11.52 -4.27
CA VAL A 36 6.09 -12.84 -4.74
C VAL A 36 4.59 -13.00 -4.60
N TYR A 37 3.91 -13.31 -5.70
CA TYR A 37 2.47 -13.57 -5.71
C TYR A 37 2.20 -15.08 -5.82
N GLY A 38 1.56 -15.65 -4.81
CA GLY A 38 1.20 -17.07 -4.70
C GLY A 38 1.98 -17.80 -3.61
N GLY A 39 1.32 -18.11 -2.51
CA GLY A 39 1.84 -18.87 -1.38
C GLY A 39 1.88 -20.39 -1.60
N THR A 40 2.26 -20.83 -2.80
CA THR A 40 2.53 -22.24 -3.11
C THR A 40 3.94 -22.63 -2.67
N PRO A 41 4.32 -23.93 -2.63
CA PRO A 41 5.67 -24.33 -2.25
C PRO A 41 6.76 -23.66 -3.11
N GLY A 42 6.50 -23.46 -4.41
CA GLY A 42 7.40 -22.73 -5.30
C GLY A 42 7.56 -21.25 -4.92
N GLY A 43 6.45 -20.55 -4.68
CA GLY A 43 6.47 -19.14 -4.27
C GLY A 43 7.13 -18.94 -2.90
N ILE A 44 6.80 -19.79 -1.93
CA ILE A 44 7.43 -19.79 -0.60
C ILE A 44 8.95 -20.00 -0.72
N THR A 45 9.39 -20.96 -1.54
CA THR A 45 10.82 -21.24 -1.73
C THR A 45 11.53 -20.06 -2.39
N ALA A 46 10.91 -19.43 -3.40
CA ALA A 46 11.46 -18.24 -4.05
C ALA A 46 11.59 -17.06 -3.06
N SER A 47 10.57 -16.80 -2.24
CA SER A 47 10.62 -15.77 -1.21
C SER A 47 11.72 -16.00 -0.18
N ILE A 48 11.85 -17.24 0.30
CA ILE A 48 12.90 -17.61 1.27
C ILE A 48 14.29 -17.44 0.65
N SER A 49 14.46 -17.86 -0.61
CA SER A 49 15.74 -17.70 -1.31
C SER A 49 16.12 -16.22 -1.44
N ALA A 50 15.20 -15.37 -1.91
CA ALA A 50 15.46 -13.93 -2.05
C ALA A 50 15.76 -13.27 -0.68
N ALA A 51 15.02 -13.63 0.37
CA ALA A 51 15.27 -13.11 1.71
C ALA A 51 16.64 -13.55 2.27
N ARG A 52 17.09 -14.76 1.94
CA ARG A 52 18.43 -15.25 2.32
C ARG A 52 19.57 -14.52 1.62
N GLU A 53 19.32 -13.97 0.44
CA GLU A 53 20.24 -13.07 -0.28
C GLU A 53 20.16 -11.62 0.23
N GLY A 54 19.38 -11.35 1.27
CA GLY A 54 19.29 -10.03 1.92
C GLY A 54 18.24 -9.10 1.31
N ALA A 55 17.44 -9.56 0.36
CA ALA A 55 16.34 -8.76 -0.19
C ALA A 55 15.20 -8.58 0.83
N SER A 56 14.57 -7.41 0.83
CA SER A 56 13.27 -7.20 1.47
C SER A 56 12.17 -7.83 0.63
N VAL A 57 11.42 -8.78 1.19
CA VAL A 57 10.45 -9.60 0.45
C VAL A 57 9.07 -9.53 1.05
N ILE A 58 8.06 -9.43 0.20
CA ILE A 58 6.65 -9.66 0.54
C ILE A 58 6.11 -10.85 -0.26
N LEU A 59 5.49 -11.81 0.43
CA LEU A 59 4.78 -12.94 -0.16
C LEU A 59 3.28 -12.72 0.00
N LEU A 60 2.55 -12.72 -1.12
CA LEU A 60 1.11 -12.54 -1.16
C LEU A 60 0.42 -13.88 -1.41
N GLU A 61 -0.52 -14.25 -0.55
CA GLU A 61 -1.38 -15.43 -0.73
C GLU A 61 -2.84 -14.98 -0.82
N GLN A 62 -3.53 -15.42 -1.88
CA GLN A 62 -4.90 -15.01 -2.19
C GLN A 62 -5.93 -15.69 -1.29
N THR A 63 -5.60 -16.86 -0.75
CA THR A 63 -6.45 -17.62 0.15
C THR A 63 -6.06 -17.40 1.61
N ARG A 64 -6.71 -18.14 2.52
CA ARG A 64 -6.36 -18.13 3.94
C ARG A 64 -5.23 -19.10 4.31
N HIS A 65 -4.79 -19.95 3.39
CA HIS A 65 -3.83 -21.01 3.69
C HIS A 65 -2.69 -21.01 2.67
N VAL A 66 -1.46 -21.09 3.18
CA VAL A 66 -0.26 -21.29 2.37
C VAL A 66 -0.06 -22.79 2.08
N GLY A 67 0.66 -23.10 1.02
CA GLY A 67 1.04 -24.45 0.60
C GLY A 67 0.32 -24.95 -0.66
N GLY A 68 -0.63 -24.19 -1.21
CA GLY A 68 -1.31 -24.52 -2.46
C GLY A 68 -1.93 -25.93 -2.46
N LEU A 69 -1.83 -26.64 -3.59
CA LEU A 69 -2.37 -28.00 -3.72
C LEU A 69 -1.74 -29.01 -2.76
N THR A 70 -0.54 -28.74 -2.24
CA THR A 70 0.15 -29.62 -1.29
C THR A 70 -0.54 -29.64 0.08
N THR A 71 -1.31 -28.60 0.41
CA THR A 71 -1.97 -28.44 1.71
C THR A 71 -3.50 -28.38 1.63
N SER A 72 -4.07 -28.45 0.43
CA SER A 72 -5.52 -28.28 0.19
C SER A 72 -6.29 -29.61 0.14
N GLY A 73 -5.97 -30.54 1.05
CA GLY A 73 -6.53 -31.90 1.10
C GLY A 73 -8.05 -31.99 0.95
#